data_AF-A0A7V4AX60-F1
#
_entry.id   AF-A0A7V4AX60-F1
#
_cell.length_a   1.000
_cell.length_b   1.000
_cell.length_c   1.000
_cell.angle_alpha   90.00
_cell.angle_beta   90.00
_cell.angle_gamma   90.00
#
_symmetry.space_group_name_H-M   'P 1'
#
loop_
_entity.id
_entity.type
_entity.pdbx_description
1 polymer ?
#
loop_
_entity_poly.entity_id
_entity_poly.type
_entity_poly.pdbx_seq_one_letter_code
_entity_poly.pdbx_strand_id
1 'polypeptide(L)'
;MHHCIQRGLSRKPERIPEPEKNHRRKRRCIHWDDQALVDALKQWRLKKAQERGIHHLAVLPGYALENVAREKPDSPEKLRAIQGVGARRANIYGEEIIELVKANS
;
A
#
# COMPACT_ATOMS: atom_id res chain seq x y z
N MET A 1 -27.26 7.32 49.18
CA MET A 1 -27.39 7.98 47.86
C MET A 1 -26.18 7.58 47.04
N HIS A 2 -26.39 6.78 45.99
CA HIS A 2 -25.32 6.21 45.15
C HIS A 2 -24.66 7.31 44.31
N HIS A 3 -23.40 7.65 44.58
CA HIS A 3 -22.62 8.50 43.67
C HIS A 3 -21.82 7.63 42.70
N CYS A 4 -22.14 7.86 41.43
CA CYS A 4 -21.79 7.13 40.23
C CYS A 4 -20.29 7.23 39.87
N ILE A 5 -19.70 6.11 39.44
CA ILE A 5 -18.37 5.99 38.82
C ILE A 5 -18.42 6.56 37.40
N GLN A 6 -17.40 7.29 36.92
CA GLN A 6 -17.04 7.28 35.48
C GLN A 6 -15.61 7.83 35.24
N ARG A 7 -14.62 6.97 34.87
CA ARG A 7 -13.93 6.83 33.56
C ARG A 7 -13.19 8.10 33.07
N GLY A 8 -11.96 8.08 32.59
CA GLY A 8 -11.26 7.08 31.79
C GLY A 8 -10.80 7.74 30.47
N LEU A 9 -9.48 7.83 30.28
CA LEU A 9 -8.73 7.88 29.01
C LEU A 9 -9.14 8.91 27.94
N SER A 10 -8.29 9.92 27.71
CA SER A 10 -8.35 10.74 26.49
C SER A 10 -6.96 11.22 26.05
N ARG A 11 -6.30 10.41 25.23
CA ARG A 11 -5.46 10.90 24.12
C ARG A 11 -5.84 10.09 22.88
N LYS A 12 -6.67 10.72 22.07
CA LYS A 12 -7.29 10.20 20.85
C LYS A 12 -6.19 10.04 19.78
N PRO A 13 -5.89 8.84 19.27
CA PRO A 13 -4.96 8.72 18.16
C PRO A 13 -5.59 9.37 16.93
N GLU A 14 -4.79 10.21 16.28
CA GLU A 14 -5.16 11.02 15.13
C GLU A 14 -5.60 10.14 13.94
N ARG A 15 -6.65 10.63 13.28
CA ARG A 15 -7.44 10.02 12.21
C ARG A 15 -6.62 9.24 11.18
N ILE A 16 -6.77 7.92 11.22
CA ILE A 16 -6.52 7.06 10.05
C ILE A 16 -7.75 7.26 9.14
N PRO A 17 -7.63 7.77 7.91
CA PRO A 17 -8.75 7.78 6.98
C PRO A 17 -9.17 6.32 6.71
N GLU A 18 -10.47 6.04 6.92
CA GLU A 18 -11.07 4.73 6.66
C GLU A 18 -10.73 4.28 5.24
N PRO A 19 -10.10 3.10 5.03
CA PRO A 19 -9.80 2.61 3.70
C PRO A 19 -11.10 2.24 3.01
N GLU A 20 -11.54 3.12 2.12
CA GLU A 20 -12.79 3.00 1.40
C GLU A 20 -12.75 1.80 0.40
N LYS A 21 -13.64 0.84 0.66
CA LYS A 21 -14.32 -0.10 -0.25
C LYS A 21 -13.55 -1.33 -0.79
N ASN A 22 -13.75 -2.41 -0.04
CA ASN A 22 -14.04 -3.79 -0.47
C ASN A 22 -14.52 -3.94 -1.95
N HIS A 23 -13.62 -4.25 -2.88
CA HIS A 23 -13.96 -5.01 -4.07
C HIS A 23 -13.73 -6.49 -3.79
N ARG A 24 -14.82 -7.11 -3.35
CA ARG A 24 -15.08 -8.54 -3.25
C ARG A 24 -14.45 -9.31 -4.43
N ARG A 25 -13.52 -10.21 -4.11
CA ARG A 25 -13.07 -11.37 -4.92
C ARG A 25 -12.57 -11.09 -6.34
N LYS A 26 -11.25 -11.20 -6.52
CA LYS A 26 -10.72 -12.10 -7.56
C LYS A 26 -9.36 -12.64 -7.11
N ARG A 27 -9.36 -13.81 -6.45
CA ARG A 27 -8.16 -14.68 -6.43
C ARG A 27 -7.93 -15.04 -7.89
N ARG A 28 -7.03 -14.35 -8.57
CA ARG A 28 -6.63 -14.63 -9.96
C ARG A 28 -5.20 -15.13 -9.96
N CYS A 29 -4.95 -16.02 -10.90
CA CYS A 29 -3.65 -16.57 -11.21
C CYS A 29 -2.70 -15.41 -11.54
N ILE A 30 -1.64 -15.26 -10.76
CA ILE A 30 -0.54 -14.35 -11.05
C ILE A 30 0.29 -15.04 -12.13
N HIS A 31 0.54 -14.37 -13.26
CA HIS A 31 1.38 -14.91 -14.31
C HIS A 31 2.82 -15.03 -13.79
N TRP A 32 3.62 -15.95 -14.33
CA TRP A 32 5.01 -16.12 -13.86
C TRP A 32 5.83 -14.82 -13.96
N ASP A 33 5.59 -14.05 -15.01
CA ASP A 33 6.20 -12.74 -15.24
C ASP A 33 5.86 -11.72 -14.14
N ASP A 34 4.60 -11.75 -13.66
CA ASP A 34 4.15 -10.89 -12.57
C ASP A 34 4.78 -11.30 -11.21
N GLN A 35 5.14 -12.59 -11.02
CA GLN A 35 5.74 -13.05 -9.75
C GLN A 35 7.09 -12.38 -9.48
N ALA A 36 7.95 -12.26 -10.50
CA ALA A 36 9.26 -11.63 -10.36
C ALA A 36 9.13 -10.15 -9.95
N LEU A 37 8.24 -9.41 -10.62
CA LEU A 37 7.95 -8.02 -10.29
C LEU A 37 7.32 -7.88 -8.90
N VAL A 38 6.39 -8.77 -8.52
CA VAL A 38 5.80 -8.77 -7.18
C VAL A 38 6.87 -9.03 -6.10
N ASP A 39 7.83 -9.93 -6.33
CA ASP A 39 8.91 -10.17 -5.38
C ASP A 39 9.83 -8.95 -5.24
N ALA A 40 10.24 -8.35 -6.36
CA ALA A 40 11.02 -7.11 -6.36
C ALA A 40 10.32 -6.00 -5.57
N LEU A 41 9.01 -5.80 -5.80
CA LEU A 41 8.21 -4.81 -5.06
C LEU A 41 8.08 -5.17 -3.57
N LYS A 42 7.98 -6.45 -3.20
CA LYS A 42 7.98 -6.88 -1.78
C LYS A 42 9.31 -6.53 -1.10
N GLN A 43 10.43 -6.79 -1.76
CA GLN A 43 11.76 -6.47 -1.22
C GLN A 43 11.97 -4.97 -1.08
N TRP A 44 11.62 -4.20 -2.11
CA TRP A 44 11.66 -2.75 -2.06
C TRP A 44 10.80 -2.20 -0.92
N ARG A 45 9.57 -2.70 -0.77
CA ARG A 45 8.66 -2.32 0.32
C ARG A 45 9.26 -2.61 1.69
N LEU A 46 9.91 -3.77 1.88
CA LEU A 46 10.59 -4.11 3.13
C LEU A 46 11.75 -3.16 3.43
N LYS A 47 12.57 -2.82 2.43
CA LYS A 47 13.64 -1.83 2.61
C LYS A 47 13.08 -0.47 3.00
N LYS A 48 12.07 0.03 2.28
CA LYS A 48 11.47 1.35 2.54
C LYS A 48 10.78 1.43 3.90
N ALA A 49 10.15 0.34 4.32
CA ALA A 49 9.54 0.21 5.64
C ALA A 49 10.58 0.31 6.75
N GLN A 50 11.71 -0.39 6.60
CA GLN A 50 12.83 -0.34 7.54
C GLN A 50 13.46 1.04 7.60
N GLU A 51 13.74 1.67 6.46
CA GLU A 51 14.29 3.04 6.41
C GLU A 51 13.40 4.07 7.13
N ARG A 52 12.08 3.91 7.00
CA ARG A 52 11.09 4.80 7.60
C ARG A 52 10.72 4.41 9.04
N GLY A 53 11.15 3.24 9.52
CA GLY A 53 10.74 2.70 10.82
C GLY A 53 9.24 2.41 10.94
N ILE A 54 8.54 2.17 9.83
CA ILE A 54 7.09 1.92 9.81
C ILE A 54 6.78 0.51 9.32
N HIS A 55 5.58 0.01 9.62
CA HIS A 55 5.15 -1.29 9.13
C HIS A 55 5.06 -1.31 7.59
N HIS A 56 5.53 -2.39 6.95
CA HIS A 56 5.57 -2.50 5.50
C HIS A 56 4.18 -2.35 4.83
N LEU A 57 3.11 -2.78 5.49
CA LEU A 57 1.73 -2.57 5.01
C LEU A 57 1.32 -1.09 5.00
N ALA A 58 1.97 -0.24 5.79
CA ALA A 58 1.72 1.21 5.80
C ALA A 58 2.36 1.91 4.59
N VAL A 59 3.48 1.39 4.08
CA VAL A 59 4.11 1.85 2.83
C VAL A 59 3.22 1.49 1.65
N LEU A 60 2.95 0.20 1.46
CA LEU A 60 2.07 -0.29 0.40
C LEU A 60 1.33 -1.57 0.86
N PRO A 61 0.00 -1.60 0.81
CA PRO A 61 -0.75 -2.80 1.15
C PRO A 61 -0.55 -3.89 0.08
N GLY A 62 -0.64 -5.16 0.47
CA GLY A 62 -0.36 -6.31 -0.42
C GLY A 62 -1.16 -6.28 -1.73
N TYR A 63 -2.46 -5.96 -1.65
CA TYR A 63 -3.33 -5.86 -2.82
C TYR A 63 -2.91 -4.77 -3.82
N ALA A 64 -2.23 -3.72 -3.35
CA ALA A 64 -1.71 -2.67 -4.23
C ALA A 64 -0.47 -3.15 -4.99
N LEU A 65 0.38 -3.99 -4.40
CA LEU A 65 1.53 -4.59 -5.10
C LEU A 65 1.05 -5.44 -6.28
N GLU A 66 0.05 -6.28 -6.05
CA GLU A 66 -0.55 -7.13 -7.10
C GLU A 66 -1.20 -6.30 -8.20
N ASN A 67 -1.86 -5.20 -7.84
CA ASN A 67 -2.43 -4.28 -8.83
C ASN A 67 -1.33 -3.56 -9.63
N VAL A 68 -0.25 -3.11 -8.98
CA VAL A 68 0.90 -2.50 -9.68
C VAL A 68 1.53 -3.49 -10.65
N ALA A 69 1.76 -4.73 -10.21
CA ALA A 69 2.35 -5.75 -11.05
C ALA A 69 1.48 -6.06 -12.28
N ARG A 70 0.15 -6.09 -12.11
CA ARG A 70 -0.78 -6.34 -13.21
C ARG A 70 -0.93 -5.16 -14.16
N GLU A 71 -1.09 -3.95 -13.63
CA GLU A 71 -1.34 -2.77 -14.43
C GLU A 71 -0.06 -2.21 -15.06
N LYS A 72 1.12 -2.66 -14.59
CA LYS A 72 2.47 -2.22 -15.00
C LYS A 72 2.50 -0.71 -15.33
N PRO A 73 2.21 0.16 -14.35
CA PRO A 73 2.09 1.58 -14.61
C PRO A 73 3.44 2.15 -15.04
N ASP A 74 3.52 2.66 -16.27
CA ASP A 74 4.70 3.36 -16.80
C ASP A 74 4.74 4.85 -16.40
N SER A 75 3.71 5.34 -15.70
CA SER A 75 3.58 6.76 -15.36
C SER A 75 2.97 6.97 -13.98
N PRO A 76 3.37 8.05 -13.27
CA PRO A 76 2.87 8.33 -11.92
C PRO A 76 1.35 8.56 -11.90
N GLU A 77 0.79 9.05 -13.00
CA GLU A 77 -0.67 9.21 -13.16
C GLU A 77 -1.40 7.87 -13.21
N LYS A 78 -0.85 6.85 -13.88
CA LYS A 78 -1.41 5.50 -13.88
C LYS A 78 -1.30 4.89 -12.49
N LEU A 79 -0.15 5.09 -11.84
CA LEU A 79 0.08 4.61 -10.48
C LEU A 79 -0.90 5.24 -9.46
N ARG A 80 -1.23 6.53 -9.60
CA ARG A 80 -2.23 7.20 -8.73
C ARG A 80 -3.63 6.63 -8.91
N ALA A 81 -3.95 6.15 -10.11
CA ALA A 81 -5.24 5.55 -10.44
C ALA A 81 -5.39 4.14 -9.84
N ILE A 82 -4.29 3.52 -9.38
CA ILE A 82 -4.32 2.21 -8.74
C ILE A 82 -4.87 2.32 -7.32
N GLN A 83 -5.93 1.54 -7.07
CA GLN A 83 -6.53 1.38 -5.76
C GLN A 83 -5.51 0.88 -4.73
N GLY A 84 -5.26 1.67 -3.68
CA GLY A 84 -4.34 1.36 -2.59
C GLY A 84 -3.01 2.11 -2.62
N VAL A 85 -2.62 2.71 -3.74
CA VAL A 85 -1.47 3.63 -3.80
C VAL A 85 -1.92 5.03 -3.42
N GLY A 86 -2.91 5.58 -4.14
CA GLY A 86 -3.39 6.94 -3.93
C GLY A 86 -2.34 8.02 -4.24
N ALA A 87 -2.76 9.28 -4.32
CA ALA A 87 -1.91 10.38 -4.78
C ALA A 87 -0.65 10.59 -3.91
N ARG A 88 -0.78 10.46 -2.58
CA ARG A 88 0.33 10.71 -1.66
C ARG A 88 1.46 9.69 -1.82
N ARG A 89 1.15 8.39 -1.90
CA ARG A 89 2.17 7.35 -2.08
C ARG A 89 2.72 7.35 -3.50
N ALA A 90 1.88 7.63 -4.50
CA ALA A 90 2.32 7.76 -5.89
C ALA A 90 3.31 8.92 -6.06
N ASN A 91 3.12 10.03 -5.34
CA ASN A 91 4.05 11.15 -5.41
C ASN A 91 5.38 10.88 -4.68
N ILE A 92 5.35 10.10 -3.59
CA ILE A 92 6.57 9.82 -2.79
C ILE A 92 7.36 8.63 -3.36
N TYR A 93 6.67 7.61 -3.85
CA TYR A 93 7.25 6.32 -4.22
C TYR A 93 7.04 5.97 -5.69
N GLY A 94 6.37 6.82 -6.46
CA GLY A 94 5.98 6.45 -7.82
C GLY A 94 7.13 6.31 -8.77
N GLU A 95 8.15 7.15 -8.66
CA GLU A 95 9.39 6.99 -9.44
C GLU A 95 10.04 5.64 -9.17
N GLU A 96 10.31 5.30 -7.90
CA GLU A 96 10.94 4.01 -7.56
C GLU A 96 10.09 2.81 -8.02
N ILE A 97 8.77 2.89 -7.93
CA ILE A 97 7.88 1.82 -8.39
C ILE A 97 7.95 1.68 -9.92
N ILE A 98 7.95 2.80 -10.66
CA ILE A 98 8.06 2.78 -12.13
C ILE A 98 9.41 2.23 -12.57
N GLU A 99 10.50 2.59 -11.87
CA GLU A 99 11.83 2.02 -12.12
C GLU A 99 11.85 0.51 -11.90
N LEU A 100 11.23 0.02 -10.82
CA LEU A 100 11.12 -1.42 -10.57
C LEU A 100 10.28 -2.14 -11.64
N VAL A 101 9.19 -1.53 -12.11
CA VAL A 101 8.38 -2.07 -13.20
C VAL A 101 9.22 -2.14 -14.48
N LYS A 102 9.93 -1.07 -14.84
CA LYS A 102 10.81 -1.05 -16.03
C LYS A 102 11.96 -2.05 -15.95
N ALA A 103 12.50 -2.29 -14.76
CA ALA A 103 13.57 -3.25 -14.54
C ALA A 103 13.13 -4.72 -14.65
N ASN A 104 11.83 -5.01 -14.54
CA ASN A 104 11.26 -6.36 -14.53
C ASN A 104 10.17 -6.57 -15.62
N SER A 105 10.15 -5.74 -16.67
CA SER A 105 9.15 -5.81 -17.75
C SER A 105 9.76 -6.08 -19.11
#